data_AF-A0A317HAJ8-F1
#
_entry.id   AF-A0A317HAJ8-F1
#
_cell.length_a   1.000
_cell.length_b   1.000
_cell.length_c   1.000
_cell.angle_alpha   90.00
_cell.angle_beta   90.00
_cell.angle_gamma   90.00
#
_symmetry.space_group_name_H-M   'P 1'
#
loop_
_entity.id
_entity.type
_entity.pdbx_description
1 polymer ?
#
loop_
_entity_poly.entity_id
_entity_poly.type
_entity_poly.pdbx_seq_one_letter_code
_entity_poly.pdbx_strand_id
1 'polypeptide(L)'
;MKQFSLTKEQLVEALHARGYESVNVRQITDWRTRDLLPRCDVRGAGRGRSLGREESSWSDGQRIIEQSVWIIELLNLYGGYGYVYVPLWLLGYPVNLDRIREALSGPLERTISSFERDCTSECNMEDVLSDAAYKLAAKLQTEESEIVHVPADAIELMLNVFINPDYDLTDHGAFEAWQLWQEQCQRLQASWSRSSTHIVAADSLDSLLNLASKVKQYLSVAEIKCAVDEASYNDLREVGRDIQLMRRMWSMFTELLSRKMRDDIYLPQDLILRLALGLGRIAIYVDISLRKNGYGPDIDSLLRDAVRKLETAFHEQLDTPETLAAHAG
;
A
#
# COMPACT_ATOMS: atom_id res chain seq x y z
N MET A 1 15.36 -28.22 1.18
CA MET A 1 14.49 -28.36 2.37
C MET A 1 13.32 -29.25 1.99
N LYS A 2 12.93 -30.23 2.83
CA LYS A 2 11.75 -31.06 2.56
C LYS A 2 10.51 -30.17 2.65
N GLN A 3 9.69 -30.15 1.59
CA GLN A 3 8.37 -29.50 1.59
C GLN A 3 7.51 -30.14 2.69
N PHE A 4 7.13 -29.34 3.68
CA PHE A 4 6.30 -29.75 4.80
C PHE A 4 4.83 -29.70 4.35
N SER A 5 4.19 -30.87 4.26
CA SER A 5 2.77 -30.99 3.94
C SER A 5 1.92 -30.67 5.18
N LEU A 6 0.83 -29.92 4.99
CA LEU A 6 -0.05 -29.46 6.09
C LEU A 6 -1.53 -29.71 5.78
N THR A 7 -2.26 -30.38 6.66
CA THR A 7 -3.73 -30.52 6.60
C THR A 7 -4.43 -29.34 7.31
N LYS A 8 -5.77 -29.27 7.24
CA LYS A 8 -6.51 -28.19 7.92
C LYS A 8 -6.44 -28.30 9.44
N GLU A 9 -6.50 -29.52 9.94
CA GLU A 9 -6.46 -29.86 11.36
C GLU A 9 -5.09 -29.49 11.92
N GLN A 10 -4.02 -29.86 11.21
CA GLN A 10 -2.66 -29.47 11.57
C GLN A 10 -2.44 -27.95 11.51
N LEU A 11 -3.11 -27.25 10.58
CA LEU A 11 -3.07 -25.77 10.55
C LEU A 11 -3.73 -25.17 11.79
N VAL A 12 -4.88 -25.70 12.23
CA VAL A 12 -5.54 -25.24 13.46
C VAL A 12 -4.63 -25.45 14.66
N GLU A 13 -4.05 -26.65 14.81
CA GLU A 13 -3.09 -26.95 15.89
C GLU A 13 -1.88 -26.01 15.87
N ALA A 14 -1.33 -25.73 14.68
CA ALA A 14 -0.20 -24.81 14.52
C ALA A 14 -0.57 -23.35 14.89
N LEU A 15 -1.79 -22.90 14.59
CA LEU A 15 -2.27 -21.58 14.95
C LEU A 15 -2.58 -21.48 16.45
N HIS A 16 -3.14 -22.53 17.05
CA HIS A 16 -3.34 -22.63 18.51
C HIS A 16 -2.00 -22.54 19.25
N ALA A 17 -0.98 -23.24 18.78
CA ALA A 17 0.38 -23.17 19.35
C ALA A 17 1.00 -21.77 19.26
N ARG A 18 0.47 -20.88 18.39
CA ARG A 18 0.87 -19.47 18.28
C ARG A 18 -0.06 -18.51 19.05
N GLY A 19 -1.01 -19.02 19.84
CA GLY A 19 -1.91 -18.23 20.67
C GLY A 19 -3.28 -17.93 20.06
N TYR A 20 -3.59 -18.43 18.86
CA TYR A 20 -4.87 -18.19 18.18
C TYR A 20 -5.90 -19.28 18.47
N GLU A 21 -6.21 -19.52 19.75
CA GLU A 21 -7.06 -20.64 20.24
C GLU A 21 -8.50 -20.64 19.69
N SER A 22 -9.01 -19.47 19.30
CA SER A 22 -10.38 -19.35 18.76
C SER A 22 -10.51 -19.88 17.32
N VAL A 23 -9.39 -20.11 16.63
CA VAL A 23 -9.39 -20.56 15.23
C VAL A 23 -9.87 -22.01 15.14
N ASN A 24 -10.76 -22.30 14.20
CA ASN A 24 -11.26 -23.66 13.96
C ASN A 24 -11.30 -24.02 12.47
N VAL A 25 -11.50 -25.31 12.17
CA VAL A 25 -11.53 -25.85 10.79
C VAL A 25 -12.60 -25.18 9.91
N ARG A 26 -13.70 -24.71 10.51
CA ARG A 26 -14.75 -23.97 9.79
C ARG A 26 -14.23 -22.61 9.30
N GLN A 27 -13.49 -21.87 10.13
CA GLN A 27 -12.85 -20.61 9.72
C GLN A 27 -11.80 -20.84 8.64
N ILE A 28 -10.94 -21.85 8.78
CA ILE A 28 -9.97 -22.22 7.72
C ILE A 28 -10.69 -22.51 6.40
N THR A 29 -11.83 -23.20 6.46
CA THR A 29 -12.64 -23.49 5.28
C THR A 29 -13.26 -22.21 4.70
N ASP A 30 -13.76 -21.30 5.54
CA ASP A 30 -14.29 -19.99 5.13
C ASP A 30 -13.21 -19.16 4.40
N TRP A 31 -12.01 -19.05 4.96
CA TRP A 31 -10.87 -18.34 4.34
C TRP A 31 -10.52 -18.92 2.98
N ARG A 32 -10.53 -20.25 2.85
CA ARG A 32 -10.30 -20.91 1.56
C ARG A 32 -11.42 -20.67 0.55
N THR A 33 -12.69 -20.69 0.99
CA THR A 33 -13.82 -20.41 0.09
C THR A 33 -13.87 -18.94 -0.37
N ARG A 34 -13.26 -18.05 0.40
CA ARG A 34 -13.09 -16.62 0.09
C ARG A 34 -11.81 -16.32 -0.67
N ASP A 35 -11.04 -17.32 -1.09
CA ASP A 35 -9.75 -17.15 -1.77
C ASP A 35 -8.69 -16.37 -0.96
N LEU A 36 -8.81 -16.33 0.37
CA LEU A 36 -7.77 -15.78 1.27
C LEU A 36 -6.65 -16.78 1.53
N LEU A 37 -6.96 -18.07 1.44
CA LEU A 37 -5.98 -19.16 1.41
C LEU A 37 -6.07 -19.88 0.06
N PRO A 38 -4.94 -20.37 -0.47
CA PRO A 38 -4.96 -21.17 -1.69
C PRO A 38 -5.72 -22.47 -1.47
N ARG A 39 -6.20 -23.06 -2.57
CA ARG A 39 -6.80 -24.40 -2.54
C ARG A 39 -5.73 -25.42 -2.13
N CYS A 40 -6.15 -26.46 -1.41
CA CYS A 40 -5.26 -27.57 -1.08
C CYS A 40 -4.83 -28.30 -2.35
N ASP A 41 -3.64 -28.88 -2.33
CA ASP A 41 -3.16 -29.78 -3.35
C ASP A 41 -3.97 -31.08 -3.27
N VAL A 42 -4.80 -31.34 -4.27
CA VAL A 42 -5.57 -32.58 -4.32
C VAL A 42 -4.68 -33.67 -4.90
N ARG A 43 -4.19 -34.58 -4.04
CA ARG A 43 -3.63 -35.84 -4.50
C ARG A 43 -4.75 -36.86 -4.65
N GLY A 44 -5.05 -37.27 -5.90
CA GLY A 44 -5.97 -38.37 -6.19
C GLY A 44 -6.73 -38.24 -7.51
N ALA A 45 -6.36 -39.06 -8.50
CA ALA A 45 -7.03 -39.19 -9.79
C ALA A 45 -8.24 -40.17 -9.78
N GLY A 46 -8.75 -40.56 -8.62
CA GLY A 46 -9.81 -41.58 -8.52
C GLY A 46 -11.23 -41.01 -8.67
N ARG A 47 -11.94 -41.39 -9.74
CA ARG A 47 -13.39 -41.14 -9.94
C ARG A 47 -14.31 -41.97 -9.01
N GLY A 48 -13.79 -42.58 -7.95
CA GLY A 48 -14.53 -43.44 -7.04
C GLY A 48 -14.92 -42.74 -5.74
N ARG A 49 -16.20 -42.81 -5.36
CA ARG A 49 -16.64 -42.46 -4.01
C ARG A 49 -16.01 -43.47 -3.03
N SER A 50 -15.43 -42.95 -1.96
CA SER A 50 -15.33 -43.51 -0.60
C SER A 50 -14.14 -44.33 -0.07
N LEU A 51 -13.06 -44.71 -0.78
CA LEU A 51 -12.02 -45.55 -0.12
C LEU A 51 -10.53 -45.26 -0.38
N GLY A 52 -10.16 -44.21 -1.14
CA GLY A 52 -8.74 -43.95 -1.45
C GLY A 52 -8.38 -42.51 -1.78
N ARG A 53 -9.17 -41.54 -1.29
CA ARG A 53 -8.85 -40.12 -1.49
C ARG A 53 -7.82 -39.74 -0.43
N GLU A 54 -6.59 -39.44 -0.85
CA GLU A 54 -5.61 -38.87 0.06
C GLU A 54 -6.19 -37.58 0.66
N GLU A 55 -5.89 -37.36 1.94
CA GLU A 55 -6.33 -36.17 2.65
C GLU A 55 -5.78 -34.93 1.95
N SER A 56 -6.64 -33.96 1.67
CA SER A 56 -6.23 -32.76 0.94
C SER A 56 -5.32 -31.92 1.83
N SER A 57 -4.08 -31.71 1.40
CA SER A 57 -3.07 -30.95 2.15
C SER A 57 -2.46 -29.85 1.28
N TRP A 58 -1.76 -28.90 1.90
CA TRP A 58 -0.91 -27.94 1.20
C TRP A 58 0.54 -28.40 1.23
N SER A 59 1.24 -28.35 0.09
CA SER A 59 2.64 -28.75 -0.02
C SER A 59 3.62 -27.79 0.65
N ASP A 60 3.20 -26.53 0.84
CA ASP A 60 4.01 -25.48 1.48
C ASP A 60 3.36 -25.05 2.80
N GLY A 61 3.34 -25.96 3.77
CA GLY A 61 2.65 -25.76 5.05
C GLY A 61 3.13 -24.54 5.83
N GLN A 62 4.44 -24.25 5.81
CA GLN A 62 5.00 -23.10 6.52
C GLN A 62 4.41 -21.79 6.00
N ARG A 63 4.37 -21.62 4.67
CA ARG A 63 3.78 -20.43 4.06
C ARG A 63 2.29 -20.30 4.38
N ILE A 64 1.55 -21.41 4.44
CA ILE A 64 0.13 -21.40 4.79
C ILE A 64 -0.09 -20.97 6.24
N ILE A 65 0.74 -21.43 7.17
CA ILE A 65 0.69 -20.99 8.57
C ILE A 65 0.93 -19.48 8.65
N GLU A 66 1.98 -18.97 7.99
CA GLU A 66 2.30 -17.54 8.00
C GLU A 66 1.21 -16.70 7.35
N GLN A 67 0.66 -17.13 6.21
CA GLN A 67 -0.46 -16.45 5.55
C GLN A 67 -1.70 -16.42 6.46
N SER A 68 -1.96 -17.50 7.19
CA SER A 68 -3.09 -17.60 8.12
C SER A 68 -2.94 -16.65 9.32
N VAL A 69 -1.73 -16.51 9.86
CA VAL A 69 -1.42 -15.50 10.88
C VAL A 69 -1.74 -14.11 10.35
N TRP A 70 -1.26 -13.76 9.15
CA TRP A 70 -1.55 -12.45 8.57
C TRP A 70 -3.03 -12.22 8.25
N ILE A 71 -3.79 -13.26 7.85
CA ILE A 71 -5.24 -13.13 7.71
C ILE A 71 -5.87 -12.69 9.03
N ILE A 72 -5.50 -13.30 10.16
CA ILE A 72 -6.04 -12.96 11.48
C ILE A 72 -5.65 -11.53 11.85
N GLU A 73 -4.36 -11.16 11.74
CA GLU A 73 -3.88 -9.82 12.06
C GLU A 73 -4.57 -8.74 11.23
N LEU A 74 -4.71 -8.97 9.92
CA LEU A 74 -5.37 -8.02 9.02
C LEU A 74 -6.88 -7.92 9.28
N LEU A 75 -7.54 -9.02 9.68
CA LEU A 75 -8.94 -8.99 10.09
C LEU A 75 -9.14 -8.22 11.39
N ASN A 76 -8.23 -8.36 12.36
CA ASN A 76 -8.25 -7.55 13.59
C ASN A 76 -8.03 -6.07 13.27
N LEU A 77 -7.14 -5.76 12.32
CA LEU A 77 -6.78 -4.39 11.96
C LEU A 77 -7.89 -3.66 11.19
N TYR A 78 -8.54 -4.33 10.25
CA TYR A 78 -9.48 -3.72 9.29
C TYR A 78 -10.95 -4.15 9.48
N GLY A 79 -11.22 -5.20 10.27
CA GLY A 79 -12.56 -5.65 10.62
C GLY A 79 -13.37 -6.34 9.52
N GLY A 80 -12.83 -6.48 8.29
CA GLY A 80 -13.60 -7.04 7.18
C GLY A 80 -12.76 -7.71 6.09
N TYR A 81 -13.24 -8.84 5.58
CA TYR A 81 -12.56 -9.65 4.57
C TYR A 81 -12.22 -8.89 3.27
N GLY A 82 -13.08 -7.97 2.83
CA GLY A 82 -12.85 -7.18 1.62
C GLY A 82 -11.59 -6.32 1.68
N TYR A 83 -11.13 -5.96 2.89
CA TYR A 83 -9.95 -5.12 3.10
C TYR A 83 -8.65 -5.91 3.21
N VAL A 84 -8.71 -7.25 3.28
CA VAL A 84 -7.57 -8.12 3.56
C VAL A 84 -6.81 -8.53 2.28
N TYR A 85 -7.47 -8.59 1.13
CA TYR A 85 -6.87 -9.09 -0.12
C TYR A 85 -5.65 -8.29 -0.57
N VAL A 86 -5.77 -6.97 -0.66
CA VAL A 86 -4.66 -6.10 -1.11
C VAL A 86 -3.48 -6.15 -0.14
N PRO A 87 -3.67 -6.02 1.19
CA PRO A 87 -2.59 -6.24 2.15
C PRO A 87 -1.90 -7.60 2.05
N LEU A 88 -2.65 -8.70 1.90
CA LEU A 88 -2.03 -10.03 1.72
C LEU A 88 -1.16 -10.08 0.46
N TRP A 89 -1.63 -9.47 -0.62
CA TRP A 89 -0.88 -9.39 -1.86
C TRP A 89 0.36 -8.50 -1.75
N LEU A 90 0.26 -7.36 -1.04
CA LEU A 90 1.39 -6.52 -0.64
C LEU A 90 2.38 -7.26 0.26
N LEU A 91 1.93 -8.26 1.03
CA LEU A 91 2.78 -9.17 1.79
C LEU A 91 3.27 -10.37 0.95
N GLY A 92 3.02 -10.37 -0.36
CA GLY A 92 3.47 -11.37 -1.34
C GLY A 92 2.84 -12.75 -1.18
N TYR A 93 1.70 -12.82 -0.51
CA TYR A 93 0.89 -14.01 -0.52
C TYR A 93 0.12 -14.11 -1.84
N PRO A 94 -0.08 -15.34 -2.36
CA PRO A 94 -0.86 -15.53 -3.57
C PRO A 94 -2.32 -15.22 -3.26
N VAL A 95 -2.90 -14.30 -4.02
CA VAL A 95 -4.32 -13.93 -3.95
C VAL A 95 -4.88 -13.98 -5.36
N ASN A 96 -6.15 -14.37 -5.49
CA ASN A 96 -6.85 -14.31 -6.77
C ASN A 96 -6.89 -12.86 -7.28
N LEU A 97 -6.39 -12.64 -8.50
CA LEU A 97 -6.29 -11.30 -9.09
C LEU A 97 -7.65 -10.62 -9.29
N ASP A 98 -8.74 -11.38 -9.45
CA ASP A 98 -10.09 -10.79 -9.48
C ASP A 98 -10.46 -10.17 -8.14
N ARG A 99 -10.10 -10.81 -7.03
CA ARG A 99 -10.30 -10.26 -5.68
C ARG A 99 -9.45 -9.02 -5.46
N ILE A 100 -8.25 -8.99 -6.03
CA ILE A 100 -7.38 -7.81 -5.99
C ILE A 100 -8.03 -6.66 -6.76
N ARG A 101 -8.49 -6.89 -8.00
CA ARG A 101 -9.20 -5.87 -8.79
C ARG A 101 -10.44 -5.34 -8.05
N GLU A 102 -11.29 -6.23 -7.52
CA GLU A 102 -12.46 -5.85 -6.73
C GLU A 102 -12.10 -5.01 -5.49
N ALA A 103 -11.06 -5.42 -4.76
CA ALA A 103 -10.62 -4.75 -3.53
C ALA A 103 -9.91 -3.40 -3.79
N LEU A 104 -9.38 -3.19 -4.99
CA LEU A 104 -8.80 -1.93 -5.46
C LEU A 104 -9.89 -0.99 -6.02
N SER A 105 -10.79 -1.50 -6.87
CA SER A 105 -11.84 -0.73 -7.52
C SER A 105 -12.94 -0.28 -6.54
N GLY A 106 -13.37 -1.17 -5.64
CA GLY A 106 -14.49 -0.90 -4.73
C GLY A 106 -14.32 0.35 -3.85
N PRO A 107 -13.15 0.59 -3.22
CA PRO A 107 -12.89 1.85 -2.51
C PRO A 107 -12.95 3.09 -3.40
N LEU A 108 -12.43 3.03 -4.64
CA LEU A 108 -12.41 4.17 -5.57
C LEU A 108 -13.83 4.53 -6.01
N GLU A 109 -14.64 3.51 -6.37
CA GLU A 109 -16.07 3.68 -6.66
C GLU A 109 -16.81 4.34 -5.49
N ARG A 110 -16.61 3.83 -4.26
CA ARG A 110 -17.25 4.42 -3.08
C ARG A 110 -16.85 5.87 -2.85
N THR A 111 -15.59 6.23 -3.11
CA THR A 111 -15.14 7.61 -3.02
C THR A 111 -15.85 8.48 -4.03
N ILE A 112 -15.86 8.09 -5.32
CA ILE A 112 -16.54 8.83 -6.38
C ILE A 112 -18.03 9.00 -6.06
N SER A 113 -18.75 7.89 -5.81
CA SER A 113 -20.18 7.94 -5.53
C SER A 113 -20.51 8.71 -4.26
N SER A 114 -19.63 8.73 -3.25
CA SER A 114 -19.89 9.49 -2.02
C SER A 114 -19.92 10.98 -2.28
N PHE A 115 -18.97 11.49 -3.07
CA PHE A 115 -18.91 12.92 -3.39
C PHE A 115 -19.99 13.31 -4.40
N GLU A 116 -20.23 12.48 -5.43
CA GLU A 116 -21.30 12.71 -6.40
C GLU A 116 -22.69 12.73 -5.76
N ARG A 117 -22.96 11.86 -4.79
CA ARG A 117 -24.25 11.83 -4.08
C ARG A 117 -24.51 13.10 -3.27
N ASP A 118 -23.45 13.70 -2.75
CA ASP A 118 -23.55 14.89 -1.90
C ASP A 118 -23.64 16.18 -2.75
N CYS A 119 -23.38 16.09 -4.07
CA CYS A 119 -23.62 17.17 -5.03
C CYS A 119 -25.13 17.37 -5.28
N THR A 120 -25.58 18.62 -5.33
CA THR A 120 -26.97 18.99 -5.61
C THR A 120 -27.04 20.10 -6.67
N SER A 121 -28.24 20.55 -7.05
CA SER A 121 -28.40 21.69 -7.96
C SER A 121 -27.86 23.01 -7.39
N GLU A 122 -27.68 23.10 -6.07
CA GLU A 122 -27.23 24.31 -5.36
C GLU A 122 -25.82 24.17 -4.76
N CYS A 123 -25.23 22.98 -4.81
CA CYS A 123 -23.92 22.66 -4.23
C CYS A 123 -23.15 21.79 -5.19
N ASN A 124 -22.13 22.35 -5.82
CA ASN A 124 -21.31 21.65 -6.81
C ASN A 124 -20.22 20.80 -6.13
N MET A 125 -19.44 20.07 -6.93
CA MET A 125 -18.36 19.21 -6.41
C MET A 125 -17.29 20.01 -5.64
N GLU A 126 -16.97 21.22 -6.09
CA GLU A 126 -15.96 22.07 -5.44
C GLU A 126 -16.43 22.47 -4.04
N ASP A 127 -17.70 22.86 -3.88
CA ASP A 127 -18.30 23.19 -2.58
C ASP A 127 -18.23 22.00 -1.60
N VAL A 128 -18.58 20.80 -2.06
CA VAL A 128 -18.54 19.58 -1.24
C VAL A 128 -17.11 19.24 -0.82
N LEU A 129 -16.14 19.39 -1.74
CA LEU A 129 -14.73 19.13 -1.45
C LEU A 129 -14.11 20.19 -0.55
N SER A 130 -14.49 21.46 -0.68
CA SER A 130 -14.10 22.53 0.23
C SER A 130 -14.58 22.21 1.65
N ASP A 131 -15.86 21.90 1.81
CA ASP A 131 -16.44 21.47 3.09
C ASP A 131 -15.69 20.29 3.74
N ALA A 132 -15.30 19.30 2.92
CA ALA A 132 -14.51 18.16 3.36
C ALA A 132 -13.08 18.56 3.77
N ALA A 133 -12.44 19.46 3.01
CA ALA A 133 -11.11 19.98 3.30
C ALA A 133 -11.06 20.73 4.63
N TYR A 134 -12.02 21.63 4.88
CA TYR A 134 -12.12 22.36 6.14
C TYR A 134 -12.36 21.43 7.34
N LYS A 135 -13.25 20.43 7.20
CA LYS A 135 -13.47 19.42 8.25
C LYS A 135 -12.20 18.60 8.52
N LEU A 136 -11.43 18.26 7.49
CA LEU A 136 -10.18 17.52 7.64
C LEU A 136 -9.09 18.38 8.29
N ALA A 137 -8.90 19.62 7.84
CA ALA A 137 -7.96 20.56 8.41
C ALA A 137 -8.22 20.79 9.91
N ALA A 138 -9.50 20.98 10.29
CA ALA A 138 -9.89 21.14 11.69
C ALA A 138 -9.56 19.90 12.54
N LYS A 139 -9.81 18.69 12.01
CA LYS A 139 -9.44 17.43 12.70
C LYS A 139 -7.94 17.31 12.91
N LEU A 140 -7.14 17.59 11.87
CA LEU A 140 -5.68 17.54 11.94
C LEU A 140 -5.12 18.56 12.95
N GLN A 141 -5.77 19.72 13.10
CA GLN A 141 -5.39 20.70 14.11
C GLN A 141 -5.71 20.25 15.54
N THR A 142 -6.79 19.49 15.75
CA THR A 142 -7.18 19.01 17.09
C THR A 142 -6.35 17.85 17.62
N GLU A 143 -5.62 17.13 16.77
CA GLU A 143 -4.89 15.91 17.15
C GLU A 143 -3.46 16.17 17.68
N GLU A 144 -3.11 17.41 18.05
CA GLU A 144 -1.81 17.83 18.66
C GLU A 144 -0.54 17.32 17.93
N SER A 145 -0.64 16.94 16.66
CA SER A 145 0.54 16.61 15.86
C SER A 145 1.14 17.90 15.31
N GLU A 146 2.17 18.42 15.99
CA GLU A 146 2.97 19.58 15.51
C GLU A 146 3.66 19.34 14.16
N ILE A 147 3.57 18.11 13.63
CA ILE A 147 4.19 17.71 12.38
C ILE A 147 3.26 18.10 11.23
N VAL A 148 3.35 19.40 10.89
CA VAL A 148 2.84 20.05 9.68
C VAL A 148 1.32 20.31 9.66
N HIS A 149 0.92 21.50 10.11
CA HIS A 149 -0.39 22.05 9.80
C HIS A 149 -0.53 22.24 8.29
N VAL A 150 -1.42 21.48 7.67
CA VAL A 150 -1.79 21.65 6.26
C VAL A 150 -2.97 22.63 6.18
N PRO A 151 -2.85 23.77 5.49
CA PRO A 151 -3.96 24.71 5.30
C PRO A 151 -5.14 24.04 4.59
N ALA A 152 -6.37 24.46 4.94
CA ALA A 152 -7.58 23.95 4.31
C ALA A 152 -7.55 24.13 2.79
N ASP A 153 -7.12 25.29 2.30
CA ASP A 153 -7.02 25.59 0.86
C ASP A 153 -6.05 24.64 0.13
N ALA A 154 -4.97 24.23 0.79
CA ALA A 154 -4.03 23.25 0.23
C ALA A 154 -4.66 21.85 0.15
N ILE A 155 -5.42 21.45 1.17
CA ILE A 155 -6.18 20.19 1.16
C ILE A 155 -7.27 20.24 0.09
N GLU A 156 -7.99 21.36 -0.02
CA GLU A 156 -9.04 21.59 -1.01
C GLU A 156 -8.48 21.46 -2.44
N LEU A 157 -7.34 22.10 -2.73
CA LEU A 157 -6.66 21.97 -4.01
C LEU A 157 -6.32 20.50 -4.31
N MET A 158 -5.74 19.77 -3.35
CA MET A 158 -5.43 18.35 -3.53
C MET A 158 -6.69 17.56 -3.83
N LEU A 159 -7.74 17.72 -3.01
CA LEU A 159 -8.99 17.02 -3.19
C LEU A 159 -9.62 17.31 -4.57
N ASN A 160 -9.62 18.56 -5.00
CA ASN A 160 -10.10 18.95 -6.32
C ASN A 160 -9.28 18.32 -7.46
N VAL A 161 -7.95 18.40 -7.40
CA VAL A 161 -7.07 17.80 -8.42
C VAL A 161 -7.25 16.28 -8.51
N PHE A 162 -7.46 15.60 -7.38
CA PHE A 162 -7.62 14.15 -7.35
C PHE A 162 -9.04 13.68 -7.66
N ILE A 163 -10.08 14.37 -7.19
CA ILE A 163 -11.46 13.84 -7.16
C ILE A 163 -12.35 14.53 -8.19
N ASN A 164 -12.20 15.84 -8.39
CA ASN A 164 -13.09 16.62 -9.24
C ASN A 164 -12.62 16.56 -10.71
N PRO A 165 -13.30 15.81 -11.59
CA PRO A 165 -12.90 15.69 -12.99
C PRO A 165 -13.01 17.02 -13.74
N ASP A 166 -13.87 17.92 -13.30
CA ASP A 166 -14.18 19.18 -13.98
C ASP A 166 -13.40 20.37 -13.41
N TYR A 167 -12.56 20.16 -12.39
CA TYR A 167 -11.81 21.24 -11.73
C TYR A 167 -10.93 22.05 -12.70
N ASP A 168 -11.10 23.37 -12.71
CA ASP A 168 -10.34 24.25 -13.58
C ASP A 168 -8.95 24.54 -12.98
N LEU A 169 -7.90 24.00 -13.62
CA LEU A 169 -6.52 24.24 -13.21
C LEU A 169 -6.04 25.68 -13.50
N THR A 170 -6.84 26.51 -14.18
CA THR A 170 -6.50 27.92 -14.41
C THR A 170 -6.84 28.82 -13.22
N ASP A 171 -7.49 28.30 -12.17
CA ASP A 171 -7.68 29.03 -10.92
C ASP A 171 -6.37 29.15 -10.13
N HIS A 172 -5.68 30.27 -10.32
CA HIS A 172 -4.37 30.52 -9.72
C HIS A 172 -4.38 30.65 -8.18
N GLY A 173 -5.52 31.01 -7.57
CA GLY A 173 -5.58 31.35 -6.14
C GLY A 173 -5.24 30.17 -5.22
N ALA A 174 -5.75 28.98 -5.54
CA ALA A 174 -5.49 27.77 -4.76
C ALA A 174 -4.03 27.30 -4.87
N PHE A 175 -3.40 27.48 -6.04
CA PHE A 175 -2.00 27.11 -6.25
C PHE A 175 -1.03 28.05 -5.54
N GLU A 176 -1.36 29.33 -5.39
CA GLU A 176 -0.58 30.28 -4.57
C GLU A 176 -0.56 29.86 -3.09
N ALA A 177 -1.71 29.44 -2.54
CA ALA A 177 -1.81 28.94 -1.17
C ALA A 177 -0.98 27.66 -0.96
N TRP A 178 -1.00 26.75 -1.95
CA TRP A 178 -0.17 25.55 -1.95
C TRP A 178 1.33 25.87 -1.97
N GLN A 179 1.76 26.79 -2.82
CA GLN A 179 3.16 27.21 -2.90
C GLN A 179 3.63 27.81 -1.58
N LEU A 180 2.82 28.66 -0.95
CA LEU A 180 3.13 29.24 0.35
C LEU A 180 3.31 28.17 1.44
N TRP A 181 2.46 27.14 1.43
CA TRP A 181 2.59 26.01 2.36
C TRP A 181 3.84 25.16 2.09
N GLN A 182 4.19 24.91 0.82
CA GLN A 182 5.43 24.23 0.47
C GLN A 182 6.66 24.98 1.00
N GLU A 183 6.70 26.30 0.83
CA GLU A 183 7.78 27.14 1.37
C GLU A 183 7.88 27.03 2.91
N GLN A 184 6.75 26.99 3.61
CA GLN A 184 6.73 26.80 5.06
C GLN A 184 7.29 25.44 5.46
N CYS A 185 6.89 24.38 4.75
CA CYS A 185 7.41 23.02 4.97
C CYS A 185 8.92 22.96 4.74
N GLN A 186 9.43 23.62 3.69
CA GLN A 186 10.87 23.70 3.44
C GLN A 186 11.63 24.44 4.54
N ARG A 187 11.08 25.55 5.07
CA ARG A 187 11.68 26.28 6.18
C ARG A 187 11.73 25.42 7.45
N LEU A 188 10.68 24.65 7.73
CA LEU A 188 10.64 23.70 8.85
C LEU A 188 11.62 22.54 8.63
N GLN A 189 11.70 22.00 7.42
CA GLN A 189 12.67 20.95 7.10
C GLN A 189 14.11 21.44 7.29
N ALA A 190 14.42 22.65 6.83
CA ALA A 190 15.74 23.26 7.00
C ALA A 190 16.10 23.46 8.48
N SER A 191 15.12 23.63 9.37
CA SER A 191 15.37 23.73 10.82
C SER A 191 15.56 22.36 11.48
N TRP A 192 15.05 21.27 10.88
CA TRP A 192 15.14 19.92 11.41
C TRP A 192 16.29 19.08 10.85
N SER A 193 16.71 19.31 9.61
CA SER A 193 17.73 18.49 8.95
C SER A 193 19.11 19.15 8.89
N ARG A 194 20.14 18.50 9.46
CA ARG A 194 21.57 18.77 9.15
C ARG A 194 22.02 18.23 7.77
N SER A 195 21.11 17.63 7.02
CA SER A 195 21.36 16.98 5.73
C SER A 195 21.26 17.98 4.58
N SER A 196 22.18 17.88 3.61
CA SER A 196 22.24 18.70 2.39
C SER A 196 21.28 18.25 1.28
N THR A 197 20.46 17.23 1.51
CA THR A 197 19.43 16.79 0.55
C THR A 197 18.15 17.57 0.80
N HIS A 198 18.05 18.73 0.15
CA HIS A 198 16.84 19.53 0.13
C HIS A 198 15.77 18.84 -0.73
N ILE A 199 14.58 18.62 -0.19
CA ILE A 199 13.41 18.36 -1.03
C ILE A 199 13.12 19.68 -1.74
N VAL A 200 13.36 19.70 -3.04
CA VAL A 200 13.17 20.89 -3.87
C VAL A 200 11.65 21.04 -4.06
N ALA A 201 11.09 22.12 -3.52
CA ALA A 201 9.73 22.55 -3.84
C ALA A 201 9.64 22.81 -5.34
N ALA A 202 8.44 22.87 -5.88
CA ALA A 202 8.31 23.21 -7.29
C ALA A 202 8.99 24.56 -7.56
N ASP A 203 9.90 24.57 -8.54
CA ASP A 203 10.71 25.75 -8.85
C ASP A 203 9.88 26.95 -9.36
N SER A 204 8.61 26.72 -9.70
CA SER A 204 7.67 27.74 -10.17
C SER A 204 6.21 27.27 -10.06
N LEU A 205 5.29 28.24 -10.13
CA LEU A 205 3.85 27.99 -10.29
C LEU A 205 3.55 27.14 -11.54
N ASP A 206 4.25 27.39 -12.65
CA ASP A 206 4.11 26.59 -13.89
C ASP A 206 4.48 25.12 -13.68
N SER A 207 5.50 24.85 -12.86
CA SER A 207 5.88 23.48 -12.49
C SER A 207 4.80 22.79 -11.65
N LEU A 208 4.14 23.53 -10.72
CA LEU A 208 3.01 23.02 -9.94
C LEU A 208 1.80 22.73 -10.82
N LEU A 209 1.47 23.64 -11.73
CA LEU A 209 0.35 23.47 -12.67
C LEU A 209 0.59 22.27 -13.59
N ASN A 210 1.80 22.12 -14.11
CA ASN A 210 2.17 20.95 -14.93
C ASN A 210 2.07 19.64 -14.12
N LEU A 211 2.52 19.65 -12.86
CA LEU A 211 2.38 18.49 -11.98
C LEU A 211 0.91 18.18 -11.71
N ALA A 212 0.10 19.16 -11.33
CA ALA A 212 -1.33 18.98 -11.08
C ALA A 212 -2.08 18.53 -12.34
N SER A 213 -1.71 19.04 -13.51
CA SER A 213 -2.24 18.56 -14.80
C SER A 213 -1.91 17.09 -15.02
N LYS A 214 -0.68 16.64 -14.75
CA LYS A 214 -0.30 15.21 -14.86
C LYS A 214 -1.02 14.36 -13.82
N VAL A 215 -1.15 14.85 -12.58
CA VAL A 215 -1.90 14.15 -11.53
C VAL A 215 -3.36 14.03 -11.93
N LYS A 216 -4.00 15.09 -12.43
CA LYS A 216 -5.39 15.02 -12.89
C LYS A 216 -5.55 14.06 -14.07
N GLN A 217 -4.62 14.13 -15.03
CA GLN A 217 -4.63 13.31 -16.25
C GLN A 217 -4.42 11.83 -15.98
N TYR A 218 -3.55 11.46 -15.04
CA TYR A 218 -3.12 10.06 -14.85
C TYR A 218 -3.47 9.49 -13.48
N LEU A 219 -3.67 10.31 -12.47
CA LEU A 219 -3.77 9.89 -11.07
C LEU A 219 -5.02 10.43 -10.37
N SER A 220 -5.96 11.04 -11.10
CA SER A 220 -7.28 11.33 -10.53
C SER A 220 -7.99 10.03 -10.17
N VAL A 221 -8.88 10.07 -9.18
CA VAL A 221 -9.61 8.90 -8.68
C VAL A 221 -10.40 8.24 -9.81
N ALA A 222 -10.98 9.04 -10.71
CA ALA A 222 -11.68 8.55 -11.89
C ALA A 222 -10.73 7.81 -12.86
N GLU A 223 -9.57 8.38 -13.15
CA GLU A 223 -8.59 7.76 -14.05
C GLU A 223 -7.98 6.49 -13.45
N ILE A 224 -7.59 6.52 -12.17
CA ILE A 224 -7.10 5.33 -11.46
C ILE A 224 -8.14 4.23 -11.48
N LYS A 225 -9.41 4.58 -11.22
CA LYS A 225 -10.50 3.61 -11.26
C LYS A 225 -10.63 2.98 -12.65
N CYS A 226 -10.64 3.80 -13.70
CA CYS A 226 -10.68 3.33 -15.08
C CYS A 226 -9.51 2.38 -15.36
N ALA A 227 -8.29 2.77 -14.99
CA ALA A 227 -7.10 1.96 -15.16
C ALA A 227 -7.17 0.63 -14.40
N VAL A 228 -7.68 0.62 -13.16
CA VAL A 228 -7.87 -0.61 -12.36
C VAL A 228 -8.93 -1.53 -12.97
N ASP A 229 -10.06 -0.98 -13.40
CA ASP A 229 -11.16 -1.77 -13.97
C ASP A 229 -10.76 -2.39 -15.31
N GLU A 230 -9.99 -1.67 -16.12
CA GLU A 230 -9.48 -2.14 -17.41
C GLU A 230 -8.18 -2.95 -17.33
N ALA A 231 -7.54 -3.01 -16.15
CA ALA A 231 -6.28 -3.73 -15.97
C ALA A 231 -6.44 -5.22 -16.29
N SER A 232 -5.65 -5.70 -17.24
CA SER A 232 -5.56 -7.11 -17.56
C SER A 232 -4.88 -7.88 -16.42
N TYR A 233 -4.99 -9.21 -16.42
CA TYR A 233 -4.24 -10.03 -15.47
C TYR A 233 -2.72 -9.91 -15.65
N ASN A 234 -2.24 -9.56 -16.84
CA ASN A 234 -0.81 -9.37 -17.06
C ASN A 234 -0.35 -8.07 -16.39
N ASP A 235 -1.12 -6.99 -16.52
CA ASP A 235 -0.82 -5.71 -15.87
C ASP A 235 -0.75 -5.88 -14.35
N LEU A 236 -1.76 -6.55 -13.76
CA LEU A 236 -1.75 -6.85 -12.33
C LEU A 236 -0.58 -7.75 -11.91
N ARG A 237 -0.13 -8.68 -12.77
CA ARG A 237 1.06 -9.50 -12.47
C ARG A 237 2.35 -8.69 -12.52
N GLU A 238 2.47 -7.73 -13.42
CA GLU A 238 3.61 -6.82 -13.49
C GLU A 238 3.70 -5.98 -12.22
N VAL A 239 2.61 -5.32 -11.84
CA VAL A 239 2.53 -4.58 -10.58
C VAL A 239 2.82 -5.49 -9.38
N GLY A 240 2.37 -6.75 -9.43
CA GLY A 240 2.73 -7.77 -8.43
C GLY A 240 4.23 -8.04 -8.32
N ARG A 241 4.99 -7.96 -9.43
CA ARG A 241 6.46 -8.06 -9.42
C ARG A 241 7.09 -6.79 -8.86
N ASP A 242 6.55 -5.63 -9.21
CA ASP A 242 7.07 -4.34 -8.72
C ASP A 242 6.91 -4.20 -7.21
N ILE A 243 5.77 -4.62 -6.67
CA ILE A 243 5.55 -4.74 -5.23
C ILE A 243 6.62 -5.64 -4.60
N GLN A 244 6.96 -6.79 -5.20
CA GLN A 244 8.00 -7.67 -4.65
C GLN A 244 9.37 -6.98 -4.62
N LEU A 245 9.71 -6.20 -5.64
CA LEU A 245 10.93 -5.38 -5.65
C LEU A 245 10.87 -4.30 -4.56
N MET A 246 9.75 -3.58 -4.43
CA MET A 246 9.55 -2.57 -3.38
C MET A 246 9.68 -3.16 -1.98
N ARG A 247 9.12 -4.33 -1.73
CA ARG A 247 9.26 -5.03 -0.45
C ARG A 247 10.71 -5.40 -0.17
N ARG A 248 11.43 -5.88 -1.18
CA ARG A 248 12.86 -6.19 -1.05
C ARG A 248 13.64 -4.94 -0.67
N MET A 249 13.38 -3.81 -1.35
CA MET A 249 13.96 -2.51 -1.00
C MET A 249 13.61 -2.10 0.43
N TRP A 250 12.35 -2.23 0.83
CA TRP A 250 11.88 -1.92 2.18
C TRP A 250 12.57 -2.78 3.24
N SER A 251 12.68 -4.09 3.04
CA SER A 251 13.39 -4.99 3.96
C SER A 251 14.85 -4.57 4.14
N MET A 252 15.59 -4.32 3.06
CA MET A 252 16.97 -3.82 3.14
C MET A 252 17.04 -2.48 3.89
N PHE A 253 16.12 -1.56 3.60
CA PHE A 253 16.06 -0.25 4.24
C PHE A 253 15.77 -0.36 5.75
N THR A 254 14.78 -1.17 6.16
CA THR A 254 14.45 -1.39 7.57
C THR A 254 15.57 -2.09 8.34
N GLU A 255 16.32 -2.97 7.68
CA GLU A 255 17.50 -3.58 8.30
C GLU A 255 18.61 -2.55 8.53
N LEU A 256 18.88 -1.67 7.56
CA LEU A 256 19.84 -0.57 7.76
C LEU A 256 19.40 0.41 8.85
N LEU A 257 18.10 0.76 8.87
CA LEU A 257 17.54 1.64 9.89
C LEU A 257 17.64 1.03 11.29
N SER A 258 17.24 -0.23 11.45
CA SER A 258 17.28 -0.91 12.76
C SER A 258 18.71 -1.05 13.32
N ARG A 259 19.73 -1.02 12.46
CA ARG A 259 21.14 -0.95 12.88
C ARG A 259 21.57 0.46 13.30
N LYS A 260 21.11 1.50 12.59
CA LYS A 260 21.53 2.89 12.81
C LYS A 260 20.74 3.62 13.90
N MET A 261 19.48 3.25 14.13
CA MET A 261 18.55 3.95 15.02
C MET A 261 17.94 2.98 16.06
N ARG A 262 18.78 2.18 16.74
CA ARG A 262 18.29 1.17 17.71
C ARG A 262 17.41 1.76 18.82
N ASP A 263 17.59 3.02 19.18
CA ASP A 263 17.04 3.58 20.43
C ASP A 263 16.09 4.79 20.25
N ASP A 264 15.89 5.31 19.04
CA ASP A 264 15.30 6.67 18.87
C ASP A 264 13.88 6.75 18.27
N ILE A 265 13.29 5.65 17.79
CA ILE A 265 11.95 5.68 17.17
C ILE A 265 11.05 4.58 17.74
N TYR A 266 10.21 4.96 18.70
CA TYR A 266 9.12 4.10 19.19
C TYR A 266 7.79 4.56 18.57
N LEU A 267 7.48 4.05 17.38
CA LEU A 267 6.13 4.13 16.82
C LEU A 267 5.39 2.81 17.11
N PRO A 268 4.09 2.85 17.45
CA PRO A 268 3.29 1.63 17.58
C PRO A 268 3.39 0.78 16.32
N GLN A 269 3.67 -0.53 16.47
CA GLN A 269 3.86 -1.44 15.33
C GLN A 269 2.65 -1.44 14.39
N ASP A 270 1.43 -1.38 14.95
CA ASP A 270 0.18 -1.30 14.17
C ASP A 270 0.11 -0.03 13.31
N LEU A 271 0.60 1.10 13.82
CA LEU A 271 0.61 2.35 13.08
C LEU A 271 1.58 2.28 11.90
N ILE A 272 2.79 1.77 12.13
CA ILE A 272 3.78 1.54 11.06
C ILE A 272 3.20 0.59 10.00
N LEU A 273 2.56 -0.50 10.43
CA LEU A 273 1.96 -1.47 9.53
C LEU A 273 0.82 -0.83 8.71
N ARG A 274 -0.11 -0.10 9.34
CA ARG A 274 -1.19 0.62 8.64
C ARG A 274 -0.64 1.60 7.63
N LEU A 275 0.40 2.37 8.00
CA LEU A 275 1.05 3.32 7.10
C LEU A 275 1.70 2.61 5.92
N ALA A 276 2.49 1.56 6.17
CA ALA A 276 3.17 0.80 5.12
C ALA A 276 2.18 0.15 4.14
N LEU A 277 1.09 -0.44 4.65
CA LEU A 277 0.04 -1.03 3.82
C LEU A 277 -0.76 0.04 3.05
N GLY A 278 -1.01 1.20 3.66
CA GLY A 278 -1.66 2.33 3.02
C GLY A 278 -0.84 2.90 1.86
N LEU A 279 0.45 3.18 2.11
CA LEU A 279 1.39 3.63 1.09
C LEU A 279 1.58 2.58 -0.01
N GLY A 280 1.65 1.29 0.35
CA GLY A 280 1.71 0.20 -0.61
C GLY A 280 0.48 0.17 -1.53
N ARG A 281 -0.72 0.41 -1.01
CA ARG A 281 -1.93 0.52 -1.84
C ARG A 281 -1.87 1.72 -2.78
N ILE A 282 -1.41 2.87 -2.32
CA ILE A 282 -1.25 4.06 -3.18
C ILE A 282 -0.24 3.77 -4.29
N ALA A 283 0.89 3.13 -3.97
CA ALA A 283 1.88 2.72 -4.97
C ALA A 283 1.28 1.80 -6.04
N ILE A 284 0.43 0.85 -5.66
CA ILE A 284 -0.30 -0.01 -6.60
C ILE A 284 -1.16 0.81 -7.56
N TYR A 285 -1.93 1.78 -7.06
CA TYR A 285 -2.79 2.62 -7.90
C TYR A 285 -1.97 3.45 -8.89
N VAL A 286 -0.89 4.06 -8.41
CA VAL A 286 0.02 4.86 -9.24
C VAL A 286 0.64 3.99 -10.32
N ASP A 287 1.16 2.82 -9.96
CA ASP A 287 1.80 1.88 -10.89
C ASP A 287 0.84 1.40 -11.98
N ILE A 288 -0.36 0.91 -11.60
CA ILE A 288 -1.39 0.48 -12.56
C ILE A 288 -1.72 1.62 -13.54
N SER A 289 -1.98 2.82 -13.01
CA SER A 289 -2.41 3.94 -13.85
C SER A 289 -1.32 4.43 -14.80
N LEU A 290 -0.08 4.55 -14.31
CA LEU A 290 1.06 4.95 -15.13
C LEU A 290 1.41 3.89 -16.19
N ARG A 291 1.36 2.59 -15.85
CA ARG A 291 1.56 1.50 -16.83
C ARG A 291 0.52 1.54 -17.94
N LYS A 292 -0.75 1.71 -17.59
CA LYS A 292 -1.85 1.84 -18.54
C LYS A 292 -1.64 3.01 -19.52
N ASN A 293 -1.00 4.08 -19.04
CA ASN A 293 -0.65 5.27 -19.79
C ASN A 293 0.74 5.21 -20.47
N GLY A 294 1.36 4.03 -20.56
CA GLY A 294 2.59 3.80 -21.33
C GLY A 294 3.90 4.03 -20.59
N TYR A 295 3.87 4.34 -19.30
CA TYR A 295 5.06 4.60 -18.48
C TYR A 295 5.69 3.33 -17.84
N GLY A 296 5.19 2.13 -18.16
CA GLY A 296 5.70 0.87 -17.62
C GLY A 296 7.22 0.66 -17.79
N PRO A 297 7.81 0.93 -18.97
CA PRO A 297 9.26 0.80 -19.16
C PRO A 297 10.08 1.73 -18.26
N ASP A 298 9.58 2.94 -18.00
CA ASP A 298 10.24 3.90 -17.11
C ASP A 298 10.20 3.42 -15.66
N ILE A 299 9.05 2.90 -15.22
CA ILE A 299 8.89 2.28 -13.89
C ILE A 299 9.86 1.11 -13.74
N ASP A 300 9.93 0.20 -14.72
CA ASP A 300 10.84 -0.94 -14.70
C ASP A 300 12.30 -0.49 -14.61
N SER A 301 12.68 0.58 -15.30
CA SER A 301 14.03 1.14 -15.24
C SER A 301 14.32 1.75 -13.87
N LEU A 302 13.42 2.58 -13.36
CA LEU A 302 13.57 3.27 -12.08
C LEU A 302 13.65 2.29 -10.90
N LEU A 303 12.78 1.28 -10.87
CA LEU A 303 12.79 0.26 -9.82
C LEU A 303 14.08 -0.57 -9.84
N ARG A 304 14.54 -0.98 -11.02
CA ARG A 304 15.82 -1.71 -11.16
C ARG A 304 17.01 -0.86 -10.69
N ASP A 305 17.04 0.41 -11.07
CA ASP A 305 18.10 1.33 -10.65
C ASP A 305 18.05 1.60 -9.14
N ALA A 306 16.86 1.76 -8.56
CA ALA A 306 16.68 1.96 -7.13
C ALA A 306 17.11 0.73 -6.33
N VAL A 307 16.70 -0.47 -6.72
CA VAL A 307 17.14 -1.74 -6.11
C VAL A 307 18.65 -1.85 -6.15
N ARG A 308 19.26 -1.63 -7.32
CA ARG A 308 20.72 -1.72 -7.49
C ARG A 308 21.46 -0.73 -6.58
N LYS A 309 21.02 0.52 -6.54
CA LYS A 309 21.63 1.54 -5.66
C LYS A 309 21.53 1.16 -4.18
N LEU A 310 20.37 0.62 -3.77
CA LEU A 310 20.16 0.15 -2.41
C LEU A 310 21.01 -1.08 -2.08
N GLU A 311 21.11 -2.05 -2.99
CA GLU A 311 21.99 -3.21 -2.82
C GLU A 311 23.45 -2.79 -2.65
N THR A 312 23.95 -1.86 -3.48
CA THR A 312 25.30 -1.32 -3.35
C THR A 312 25.51 -0.66 -1.98
N ALA A 313 24.61 0.24 -1.57
CA ALA A 313 24.71 0.91 -0.27
C ALA A 313 24.59 -0.06 0.92
N PHE A 314 23.75 -1.10 0.77
CA PHE A 314 23.58 -2.15 1.77
C PHE A 314 24.85 -2.97 1.95
N HIS A 315 25.48 -3.42 0.86
CA HIS A 315 26.75 -4.13 0.91
C HIS A 315 27.90 -3.28 1.45
N GLU A 316 28.03 -2.03 0.99
CA GLU A 316 29.06 -1.11 1.47
C GLU A 316 28.99 -0.86 2.98
N GLN A 317 27.79 -0.85 3.57
CA GLN A 317 27.60 -0.61 5.00
C GLN A 317 27.67 -1.88 5.86
N LEU A 318 27.58 -3.07 5.26
CA LEU A 318 27.67 -4.34 5.97
C LEU A 318 29.07 -4.92 5.97
N ASP A 319 29.81 -4.73 4.87
CA ASP A 319 31.16 -5.26 4.69
C ASP A 319 32.26 -4.36 5.30
N THR A 320 31.89 -3.35 6.10
CA THR A 320 32.87 -2.54 6.84
C THR A 320 33.54 -3.37 7.96
N PRO A 321 34.86 -3.20 8.18
CA PRO A 321 35.60 -4.00 9.16
C PRO A 321 35.10 -3.85 10.60
N GLU A 322 34.40 -2.76 10.93
CA GLU A 322 33.78 -2.53 12.24
C GLU A 322 32.59 -3.46 12.52
N THR A 323 31.80 -3.85 11.50
CA THR A 323 30.69 -4.81 11.63
C THR A 323 31.19 -6.26 11.74
N LEU A 324 32.32 -6.59 11.11
CA LEU A 324 32.95 -7.91 11.27
C LEU A 324 33.58 -8.09 12.66
N ALA A 325 34.11 -7.02 13.27
CA ALA A 325 34.63 -7.05 14.63
C ALA A 325 33.53 -7.21 15.69
N ALA A 326 32.34 -6.62 15.48
CA ALA A 326 31.20 -6.72 16.40
C ALA A 326 30.51 -8.11 16.41
N HIS A 327 30.77 -8.96 15.40
CA HIS A 327 30.25 -10.33 15.33
C HIS A 327 31.29 -11.41 15.70
N ALA A 328 32.54 -11.02 15.93
CA ALA A 328 33.63 -11.91 16.35
C ALA A 328 33.91 -11.83 17.88
N GLY A 329 33.13 -11.04 18.63
CA GLY A 329 33.28 -10.80 20.07
C GLY A 329 32.23 -11.49 20.91
#